data_AF-A0A183KJ99-F1
#
_entry.id   AF-A0A183KJ99-F1
#
_cell.length_a   1.000
_cell.length_b   1.000
_cell.length_c   1.000
_cell.angle_alpha   90.00
_cell.angle_beta   90.00
_cell.angle_gamma   90.00
#
_symmetry.space_group_name_H-M   'P 1'
#
loop_
_entity.id
_entity.type
_entity.pdbx_description
1 polymer ?
#
loop_
_entity_poly.entity_id
_entity_poly.type
_entity_poly.pdbx_seq_one_letter_code
_entity_poly.pdbx_strand_id
1 'polypeptide(L)'
;MKTSTSEEKHGIQWRAQNQLDDLDFADDLALLSNIHEQMRIKTASVAAVSASVGLSINKWKTKVLKFKAENSESITLDGETLEDVESFTYLGSIIDEQGGSDAEVKARIGKARVTFLQHMELKTTFNQYPSENLQYERQDSSTVWG
;
A
#
# COMPACT_ATOMS: atom_id res chain seq x y z
N MET A 1 23.04 4.31 4.68
CA MET A 1 22.91 4.61 3.23
C MET A 1 23.91 3.75 2.49
N LYS A 2 23.45 2.67 1.86
CA LYS A 2 24.31 1.80 1.05
C LYS A 2 24.12 2.22 -0.41
N THR A 3 25.22 2.57 -1.08
CA THR A 3 25.24 2.98 -2.49
C THR A 3 25.27 1.76 -3.39
N SER A 4 24.28 1.61 -4.26
CA SER A 4 24.25 0.58 -5.30
C SER A 4 25.31 0.88 -6.36
N THR A 5 26.27 -0.04 -6.48
CA THR A 5 27.26 -0.07 -7.56
C THR A 5 27.00 -1.32 -8.37
N SER A 6 26.47 -1.16 -9.58
CA SER A 6 26.88 -1.92 -10.76
C SER A 6 26.19 -1.33 -11.99
N GLU A 7 26.98 -1.06 -13.02
CA GLU A 7 26.57 -0.60 -14.35
C GLU A 7 25.91 -1.73 -15.17
N GLU A 8 25.10 -2.57 -14.53
CA GLU A 8 24.38 -3.65 -15.19
C GLU A 8 22.90 -3.24 -15.34
N LYS A 9 22.37 -3.36 -16.56
CA LYS A 9 20.97 -3.04 -16.85
C LYS A 9 20.06 -4.06 -16.16
N HIS A 10 19.62 -3.74 -14.94
CA HIS A 10 18.66 -4.53 -14.16
C HIS A 10 17.20 -4.35 -14.61
N GLY A 11 16.96 -3.82 -15.82
CA GLY A 11 15.63 -3.66 -16.39
C GLY A 11 15.38 -4.70 -17.48
N ILE A 12 14.26 -5.42 -17.40
CA ILE A 12 13.78 -6.27 -18.49
C ILE A 12 13.33 -5.34 -19.64
N GLN A 13 14.10 -5.32 -20.72
CA GLN A 13 13.79 -4.54 -21.92
C GLN A 13 12.92 -5.36 -22.87
N TRP A 14 11.65 -5.01 -23.03
CA TRP A 14 10.78 -5.57 -24.07
C TRP A 14 10.42 -4.50 -25.10
N ARG A 15 10.66 -4.78 -26.39
CA ARG A 15 10.47 -3.81 -27.50
C ARG A 15 9.13 -4.05 -28.19
N ALA A 16 8.45 -2.93 -28.49
CA ALA A 16 7.27 -2.71 -29.34
C ALA A 16 5.90 -3.18 -28.80
N GLN A 17 5.15 -2.19 -28.30
CA GLN A 17 3.68 -2.00 -28.35
C GLN A 17 2.81 -2.31 -27.13
N ASN A 18 3.27 -2.97 -26.07
CA ASN A 18 2.44 -3.16 -24.88
C ASN A 18 3.08 -2.52 -23.66
N GLN A 19 2.65 -1.29 -23.35
CA GLN A 19 3.00 -0.59 -22.13
C GLN A 19 2.26 -1.25 -20.97
N LEU A 20 3.00 -1.84 -20.04
CA LEU A 20 2.48 -2.24 -18.73
C LEU A 20 2.88 -1.15 -17.74
N ASP A 21 1.88 -0.47 -17.20
CA ASP A 21 2.07 0.41 -16.05
C ASP A 21 2.15 -0.51 -14.83
N ASP A 22 3.36 -0.92 -14.48
CA ASP A 22 3.65 -1.75 -13.31
C ASP A 22 4.08 -0.87 -12.13
N LEU A 23 3.61 -1.23 -10.94
CA LEU A 23 3.88 -0.53 -9.68
C LEU A 23 4.52 -1.50 -8.69
N ASP A 24 5.58 -2.22 -9.09
CA ASP A 24 6.20 -3.25 -8.25
C ASP A 24 6.68 -2.71 -6.89
N PHE A 25 6.00 -3.14 -5.83
CA PHE A 25 6.59 -3.31 -4.50
C PHE A 25 7.18 -4.72 -4.42
N ALA A 26 8.26 -4.92 -3.65
CA ALA A 26 9.16 -6.09 -3.75
C ALA A 26 8.50 -7.50 -3.75
N ASP A 27 7.25 -7.64 -3.27
CA ASP A 27 6.48 -8.90 -3.28
C ASP A 27 5.05 -8.78 -3.88
N ASP A 28 4.60 -7.58 -4.25
CA ASP A 28 3.21 -7.30 -4.64
C ASP A 28 3.12 -6.70 -6.07
N LEU A 29 2.53 -7.47 -6.99
CA LEU A 29 2.33 -7.10 -8.40
C LEU A 29 0.86 -6.72 -8.67
N ALA A 30 0.65 -5.63 -9.42
CA ALA A 30 -0.68 -5.20 -9.86
C ALA A 30 -0.78 -5.17 -11.40
N LEU A 31 -1.75 -5.90 -11.96
CA LEU A 31 -1.96 -5.97 -13.41
C LEU A 31 -3.22 -5.22 -13.82
N LEU A 32 -3.11 -4.30 -14.76
CA LEU A 32 -4.23 -3.51 -15.27
C LEU A 32 -4.47 -3.79 -16.76
N SER A 33 -5.73 -3.97 -17.15
CA SER A 33 -6.15 -4.19 -18.55
C SER A 33 -7.57 -3.69 -18.77
N ASN A 34 -7.85 -3.18 -19.97
CA ASN A 34 -9.20 -2.75 -20.37
C ASN A 34 -10.04 -3.90 -20.94
N ILE A 35 -9.41 -5.03 -21.28
CA ILE A 35 -10.05 -6.18 -21.92
C ILE A 35 -9.86 -7.40 -21.02
N HIS A 36 -10.94 -8.14 -20.76
CA HIS A 36 -10.92 -9.32 -19.90
C HIS A 36 -9.95 -10.40 -20.40
N GLU A 37 -9.96 -10.68 -21.71
CA GLU A 37 -9.03 -11.64 -22.33
C GLU A 37 -7.56 -11.25 -22.10
N GLN A 38 -7.24 -9.95 -22.16
CA GLN A 38 -5.88 -9.49 -21.84
C GLN A 38 -5.54 -9.74 -20.37
N MET A 39 -6.50 -9.63 -19.45
CA MET A 39 -6.27 -9.94 -18.05
C MET A 39 -5.99 -11.44 -17.84
N ARG A 40 -6.72 -12.32 -18.54
CA ARG A 40 -6.47 -13.77 -18.53
C ARG A 40 -5.06 -14.10 -19.04
N ILE A 41 -4.69 -13.53 -20.20
CA ILE A 41 -3.37 -13.71 -20.80
C ILE A 41 -2.27 -13.23 -19.85
N LYS A 42 -2.41 -12.05 -19.26
CA LYS A 42 -1.42 -11.51 -18.31
C LYS A 42 -1.29 -12.39 -17.06
N THR A 43 -2.41 -12.84 -16.48
CA THR A 43 -2.41 -13.73 -15.31
C THR A 43 -1.67 -15.04 -15.61
N ALA A 44 -1.95 -15.66 -16.76
CA ALA A 44 -1.28 -16.87 -17.19
C ALA A 44 0.22 -16.65 -17.49
N SER A 45 0.57 -15.53 -18.12
CA SER A 45 1.94 -15.15 -18.41
C SER A 45 2.76 -14.96 -17.13
N VAL A 46 2.22 -14.22 -16.16
CA VAL A 46 2.89 -14.01 -14.86
C VAL A 46 3.04 -15.33 -14.11
N ALA A 47 2.04 -16.21 -14.15
CA ALA A 47 2.15 -17.54 -13.55
C ALA A 47 3.28 -18.37 -14.16
N ALA A 48 3.37 -18.40 -15.50
CA ALA A 48 4.42 -19.12 -16.21
C ALA A 48 5.81 -18.55 -15.93
N VAL A 49 5.96 -17.22 -15.96
CA VAL A 49 7.24 -16.55 -15.67
C VAL A 49 7.65 -16.77 -14.21
N SER A 50 6.73 -16.63 -13.26
CA SER A 50 6.99 -16.88 -11.83
C SER A 50 7.48 -18.30 -11.61
N ALA A 51 6.80 -19.30 -12.18
CA ALA A 51 7.20 -20.69 -12.09
C ALA A 51 8.60 -20.94 -12.69
N SER A 52 8.94 -20.27 -13.79
CA SER A 52 10.25 -20.41 -14.45
C SER A 52 11.42 -19.94 -13.58
N VAL A 53 11.17 -19.01 -12.65
CA VAL A 53 12.16 -18.50 -11.70
C VAL A 53 12.02 -19.10 -10.30
N GLY A 54 11.17 -20.12 -10.14
CA GLY A 54 10.94 -20.81 -8.87
C GLY A 54 10.05 -20.06 -7.87
N LEU A 55 9.30 -19.05 -8.32
CA LEU A 55 8.32 -18.33 -7.52
C LEU A 55 6.92 -18.94 -7.69
N SER A 56 6.12 -18.87 -6.63
CA SER A 56 4.72 -19.33 -6.64
C SER A 56 3.77 -18.16 -6.40
N ILE A 57 2.75 -18.01 -7.24
CA ILE A 57 1.68 -17.04 -7.00
C ILE A 57 0.79 -17.56 -5.89
N ASN A 58 0.55 -16.69 -4.91
CA ASN A 58 -0.36 -16.98 -3.83
C ASN A 58 -1.81 -16.72 -4.27
N LYS A 59 -2.49 -17.78 -4.73
CA LYS A 59 -3.86 -17.71 -5.26
C LYS A 59 -4.88 -17.11 -4.30
N TRP A 60 -4.75 -17.35 -2.99
CA TRP A 60 -5.69 -16.82 -1.99
C TRP A 60 -5.49 -15.33 -1.72
N LYS A 61 -4.27 -14.81 -1.91
CA LYS A 61 -3.97 -13.36 -1.84
C LYS A 61 -4.30 -12.63 -3.14
N THR A 62 -4.24 -13.30 -4.27
CA THR A 62 -4.53 -12.67 -5.57
C THR A 62 -6.03 -12.35 -5.66
N LYS A 63 -6.33 -11.06 -5.78
CA LYS A 63 -7.69 -10.54 -5.97
C LYS A 63 -7.86 -9.96 -7.35
N VAL A 64 -9.08 -10.02 -7.88
CA VAL A 64 -9.48 -9.37 -9.12
C VAL A 64 -10.43 -8.25 -8.76
N LEU A 65 -10.12 -7.01 -9.16
CA LEU A 65 -11.05 -5.89 -9.05
C LEU A 65 -11.52 -5.51 -10.45
N LYS A 66 -12.83 -5.36 -10.60
CA LYS A 66 -13.48 -4.99 -11.86
C LYS A 66 -14.01 -3.57 -11.73
N PHE A 67 -13.51 -2.66 -12.56
CA PHE A 67 -13.99 -1.28 -12.61
C PHE A 67 -15.01 -1.14 -13.74
N LYS A 68 -16.26 -0.78 -13.40
CA LYS A 68 -17.35 -0.50 -14.35
C LYS A 68 -17.54 -1.56 -15.44
N ALA A 69 -17.17 -2.82 -15.18
CA ALA A 69 -17.24 -3.89 -16.15
C ALA A 69 -18.55 -4.68 -15.98
N GLU A 70 -19.32 -4.83 -17.05
CA GLU A 70 -20.54 -5.64 -17.07
C GLU A 70 -20.26 -7.14 -17.19
N ASN A 71 -19.00 -7.53 -17.46
CA ASN A 71 -18.62 -8.91 -17.66
C ASN A 71 -18.51 -9.66 -16.32
N SER A 72 -19.26 -10.75 -16.20
CA SER A 72 -19.26 -11.65 -15.03
C SER A 72 -18.26 -12.80 -15.17
N GLU A 73 -17.45 -12.80 -16.22
CA GLU A 73 -16.50 -13.87 -16.45
C GLU A 73 -15.43 -13.87 -15.37
N SER A 74 -15.21 -15.04 -14.77
CA SER A 74 -14.18 -15.22 -13.76
C SER A 74 -12.80 -15.35 -14.39
N ILE A 75 -11.79 -15.03 -13.60
CA ILE A 75 -10.40 -15.27 -13.96
C ILE A 75 -9.92 -16.45 -13.15
N THR A 76 -9.18 -17.33 -13.84
CA THR A 76 -8.72 -18.58 -13.27
C THR A 76 -7.20 -18.63 -13.30
N LEU A 77 -6.62 -19.20 -12.26
CA LEU A 77 -5.19 -19.46 -12.11
C LEU A 77 -5.02 -20.93 -11.70
N ASP A 78 -4.37 -21.71 -12.56
CA ASP A 78 -4.22 -23.17 -12.41
C ASP A 78 -5.55 -23.90 -12.13
N GLY A 79 -6.62 -23.48 -12.80
CA GLY A 79 -7.96 -24.05 -12.65
C GLY A 79 -8.76 -23.55 -11.45
N GLU A 80 -8.18 -22.74 -10.56
CA GLU A 80 -8.88 -22.11 -9.45
C GLU A 80 -9.37 -20.71 -9.84
N THR A 81 -10.64 -20.40 -9.54
CA THR A 81 -11.20 -19.06 -9.73
C THR A 81 -10.62 -18.11 -8.69
N LEU A 82 -10.06 -16.98 -9.15
CA LEU A 82 -9.62 -15.89 -8.28
C LEU A 82 -10.82 -15.13 -7.71
N GLU A 83 -10.67 -14.60 -6.50
CA GLU A 83 -11.74 -13.85 -5.84
C GLU A 83 -11.92 -12.47 -6.48
N ASP A 84 -13.15 -12.18 -6.92
CA ASP A 84 -13.57 -10.84 -7.31
C ASP A 84 -13.86 -10.00 -6.06
N VAL A 85 -13.27 -8.80 -5.96
CA VAL A 85 -13.45 -7.88 -4.83
C VAL A 85 -13.97 -6.52 -5.30
N GLU A 86 -14.82 -5.91 -4.47
CA GLU A 86 -15.37 -4.56 -4.72
C GLU A 86 -14.37 -3.45 -4.34
N SER A 87 -13.46 -3.74 -3.41
CA SER A 87 -12.38 -2.81 -3.04
C SER A 87 -11.16 -3.56 -2.52
N PHE A 88 -9.99 -2.97 -2.70
CA PHE A 88 -8.74 -3.44 -2.11
C PHE A 88 -7.86 -2.27 -1.69
N THR A 89 -7.00 -2.50 -0.71
CA THR A 89 -5.98 -1.52 -0.32
C THR A 89 -4.66 -1.91 -0.96
N TYR A 90 -4.14 -1.02 -1.80
CA TYR A 90 -2.82 -1.17 -2.40
C TYR A 90 -1.94 -0.02 -1.96
N LEU A 91 -0.82 -0.36 -1.31
CA LEU A 91 0.17 0.61 -0.82
C LEU A 91 -0.42 1.73 0.07
N GLY A 92 -1.51 1.41 0.77
CA GLY A 92 -2.21 2.34 1.65
C GLY A 92 -3.30 3.20 0.98
N SER A 93 -3.45 3.11 -0.34
CA SER A 93 -4.56 3.71 -1.08
C SER A 93 -5.69 2.70 -1.28
N ILE A 94 -6.92 3.16 -1.09
CA ILE A 94 -8.12 2.35 -1.34
C ILE A 94 -8.47 2.50 -2.81
N ILE A 95 -8.54 1.37 -3.50
CA ILE A 95 -9.02 1.27 -4.87
C ILE A 95 -10.34 0.50 -4.81
N ASP A 96 -11.40 1.09 -5.34
CA ASP A 96 -12.72 0.48 -5.41
C ASP A 96 -13.20 0.32 -6.84
N GLU A 97 -14.24 -0.49 -7.03
CA GLU A 97 -14.90 -0.73 -8.32
C GLU A 97 -15.47 0.54 -8.98
N GLN A 98 -15.68 1.61 -8.20
CA GLN A 98 -16.15 2.90 -8.68
C GLN A 98 -15.01 3.74 -9.26
N GLY A 99 -13.75 3.34 -9.00
CA GLY A 99 -12.48 3.92 -9.44
C GLY A 99 -12.31 5.39 -9.09
N GLY A 100 -13.10 5.86 -8.13
CA GLY A 100 -13.03 7.21 -7.59
C GLY A 100 -12.17 7.25 -6.33
N SER A 101 -11.93 8.46 -5.83
CA SER A 101 -11.22 8.66 -4.55
C SER A 101 -12.16 8.75 -3.35
N ASP A 102 -13.48 8.63 -3.55
CA ASP A 102 -14.49 8.91 -2.53
C ASP A 102 -14.33 8.00 -1.30
N ALA A 103 -14.11 6.71 -1.50
CA ALA A 103 -13.85 5.76 -0.43
C ALA A 103 -12.57 6.12 0.35
N GLU A 104 -11.50 6.48 -0.37
CA GLU A 104 -10.23 6.88 0.23
C GLU A 104 -10.38 8.18 1.05
N VAL A 105 -11.03 9.20 0.49
CA VAL A 105 -11.29 10.49 1.16
C VAL A 105 -12.09 10.27 2.43
N LYS A 106 -13.17 9.47 2.36
CA LYS A 106 -13.99 9.14 3.52
C LYS A 106 -13.18 8.43 4.60
N ALA A 107 -12.33 7.46 4.22
CA ALA A 107 -11.47 6.74 5.14
C ALA A 107 -10.45 7.66 5.82
N ARG A 108 -9.80 8.56 5.07
CA ARG A 108 -8.83 9.53 5.59
C ARG A 108 -9.48 10.53 6.56
N ILE A 109 -10.67 11.03 6.24
CA ILE A 109 -11.45 11.90 7.15
C ILE A 109 -11.80 11.15 8.44
N GLY A 110 -12.22 9.89 8.34
CA GLY A 110 -12.51 9.05 9.51
C GLY A 110 -11.30 8.91 10.44
N LYS A 111 -10.14 8.56 9.89
CA LYS A 111 -8.87 8.46 10.65
C LYS A 111 -8.48 9.79 11.31
N ALA A 112 -8.60 10.90 10.58
CA ALA A 112 -8.31 12.23 11.11
C ALA A 112 -9.24 12.60 12.29
N ARG A 113 -10.54 12.29 12.18
CA ARG A 113 -11.51 12.53 13.28
C ARG A 113 -11.17 11.75 14.53
N VAL A 114 -10.84 10.46 14.40
CA VAL A 114 -10.44 9.61 15.54
C VAL A 114 -9.18 10.16 16.21
N THR A 115 -8.15 10.49 15.41
CA THR A 115 -6.90 11.07 15.91
C THR A 115 -7.13 12.41 16.63
N PHE A 116 -8.02 13.25 16.08
CA PHE A 116 -8.37 14.53 16.69
C PHE A 116 -9.08 14.35 18.03
N LEU A 117 -10.04 13.42 18.13
CA LEU A 117 -10.74 13.13 19.39
C LEU A 117 -9.78 12.60 20.46
N GLN A 118 -8.91 11.65 20.12
CA GLN A 118 -7.88 11.15 21.02
C GLN A 118 -6.96 12.27 21.53
N HIS A 119 -6.55 13.17 20.64
CA HIS A 119 -5.74 14.32 21.03
C HIS A 119 -6.48 15.28 21.98
N MET A 120 -7.78 15.48 21.76
CA MET A 120 -8.62 16.29 22.64
C MET A 120 -8.81 15.66 24.02
N GLU A 121 -9.00 14.33 24.09
CA GLU A 121 -9.04 13.60 25.35
C GLU A 121 -7.72 13.75 26.11
N LEU A 122 -6.58 13.48 25.47
CA LEU A 122 -5.26 13.64 26.07
C LEU A 122 -5.00 15.06 26.58
N LYS A 123 -5.37 16.08 25.80
CA LYS A 123 -5.27 17.48 26.23
C LYS A 123 -6.13 17.76 27.45
N THR A 124 -7.34 17.21 27.49
CA THR A 124 -8.25 17.38 28.64
C THR A 124 -7.67 16.72 29.88
N THR A 125 -7.13 15.51 29.76
CA THR A 125 -6.46 14.80 30.86
C THR A 125 -5.21 15.54 31.34
N PHE A 126 -4.36 16.04 30.44
CA PHE A 126 -3.17 16.81 30.81
C PHE A 126 -3.53 18.10 31.56
N ASN A 127 -4.58 18.80 31.12
CA ASN A 127 -5.03 20.03 31.76
C ASN A 127 -5.82 19.80 33.07
N GLN A 128 -6.21 18.56 33.37
CA GLN A 128 -6.93 18.20 34.59
C GLN A 128 -5.99 18.02 35.80
N TYR A 129 -4.71 17.76 35.56
CA TYR A 129 -3.69 17.75 36.61
C TYR A 129 -3.05 19.14 36.72
N PRO A 130 -3.16 19.84 37.86
CA PRO A 130 -2.39 21.06 38.07
C PRO A 130 -0.91 20.71 37.96
N SER A 131 -0.16 21.48 37.18
CA SER A 131 1.29 21.39 37.13
C SER A 131 1.84 21.69 38.53
N GLU A 132 2.08 20.67 39.36
CA GLU A 132 2.90 20.82 40.54
C GLU A 132 4.31 21.22 40.07
N ASN A 133 4.65 22.46 40.38
CA ASN A 133 5.92 23.15 40.14
C ASN A 133 7.13 22.23 39.88
N LEU A 134 7.48 22.04 38.62
CA LEU A 134 8.85 21.70 38.23
C LEU A 134 9.71 22.97 38.28
N GLN A 135 9.93 23.50 39.48
CA GLN A 135 11.01 24.45 39.72
C GLN A 135 12.31 23.65 39.71
N TYR A 136 12.95 23.58 38.54
CA TYR A 136 14.31 23.09 38.42
C TYR A 136 15.22 24.14 39.07
N GLU A 137 15.58 23.92 40.33
CA GLU A 137 16.52 24.74 41.08
C GLU A 137 17.88 24.68 40.38
N ARG A 138 18.22 25.73 39.63
CA ARG A 138 19.55 25.87 39.04
C ARG A 138 20.49 26.24 40.18
N GLN A 139 21.15 25.25 40.78
CA GLN A 139 22.22 25.48 41.76
C GLN A 139 23.38 26.20 41.06
N ASP A 140 23.46 27.51 41.24
CA ASP A 140 24.67 28.28 40.91
C ASP A 140 25.77 27.90 41.91
N SER A 141 26.58 26.90 41.53
CA SER A 141 27.82 26.55 42.19
C SER A 141 28.93 27.53 41.78
N SER A 142 28.91 28.74 42.34
CA SER A 142 30.08 29.62 42.31
C SER A 142 31.08 29.16 43.37
N THR A 143 31.98 28.25 43.00
CA THR A 143 33.19 27.98 43.79
C THR A 143 34.22 29.05 43.43
N VAL A 144 34.28 30.11 44.23
CA VAL A 144 35.40 31.06 44.22
C VAL A 144 36.56 30.40 44.96
N TRP A 145 37.60 30.02 44.22
CA TRP A 145 38.90 29.69 44.80
C TRP A 145 39.61 31.00 45.16
N GLY A 146 39.79 31.23 46.46
CA GLY A 146 40.73 32.21 47.02
C GLY A 146 41.95 31.49 47.59
#